data_AF-A0AAD4DWG6-F1
#
_entry.id   AF-A0AAD4DWG6-F1
#
_cell.length_a   1.000
_cell.length_b   1.000
_cell.length_c   1.000
_cell.angle_alpha   90.00
_cell.angle_beta   90.00
_cell.angle_gamma   90.00
#
_symmetry.space_group_name_H-M   'P 1'
#
loop_
_entity.id
_entity.type
_entity.pdbx_description
1 polymer ?
#
loop_
_entity_poly.entity_id
_entity_poly.type
_entity_poly.pdbx_seq_one_letter_code
_entity_poly.pdbx_strand_id
1 'polypeptide(L)'
;MARLLYDDLSTWWSDLKKIVVAITSSVYTLIPRTDLSTQEHVNWVEAAAADLLDKSKYLRDGKDELGKTKNFAHPGLRKAAILFFYVGSYHITHRRPDIFCKQIPLNCLALVATVVSSQY
;
A
#
# COMPACT_ATOMS: atom_id res chain seq x y z
N MET A 1 -29.05 4.50 -9.58
CA MET A 1 -27.82 3.77 -9.93
C MET A 1 -26.55 4.52 -9.56
N ALA A 2 -26.39 5.80 -9.94
CA ALA A 2 -25.17 6.56 -9.65
C ALA A 2 -24.77 6.59 -8.16
N ARG A 3 -25.75 6.75 -7.24
CA ARG A 3 -25.50 6.72 -5.79
C ARG A 3 -25.02 5.37 -5.28
N LEU A 4 -25.63 4.27 -5.74
CA LEU A 4 -25.19 2.91 -5.37
C LEU A 4 -23.77 2.61 -5.86
N LEU A 5 -23.44 3.05 -7.07
CA LEU A 5 -22.06 2.92 -7.60
C LEU A 5 -21.07 3.75 -6.79
N TYR A 6 -21.44 4.98 -6.42
CA TYR A 6 -20.60 5.83 -5.58
C TYR A 6 -20.38 5.22 -4.19
N ASP A 7 -21.44 4.75 -3.54
CA ASP A 7 -21.36 4.14 -2.20
C ASP A 7 -20.49 2.87 -2.21
N ASP A 8 -20.64 2.04 -3.25
CA ASP A 8 -19.82 0.83 -3.44
C ASP A 8 -18.34 1.16 -3.70
N LEU A 9 -18.06 2.12 -4.60
CA LEU A 9 -16.70 2.59 -4.87
C LEU A 9 -16.04 3.24 -3.64
N SER A 10 -16.81 4.00 -2.86
CA SER A 10 -16.34 4.63 -1.62
C SER A 10 -16.00 3.60 -0.55
N THR A 11 -16.84 2.56 -0.42
CA THR A 11 -16.60 1.43 0.49
C THR A 11 -15.37 0.64 0.06
N TRP A 12 -15.27 0.32 -1.23
CA TRP A 12 -14.11 -0.35 -1.84
C TRP A 12 -12.81 0.40 -1.55
N TRP A 13 -12.80 1.72 -1.75
CA TRP A 13 -11.63 2.56 -1.50
C TRP A 13 -11.25 2.58 -0.01
N SER A 14 -12.25 2.63 0.87
CA SER A 14 -12.05 2.63 2.32
C SER A 14 -11.45 1.32 2.83
N ASP A 15 -11.86 0.18 2.29
CA ASP A 15 -11.29 -1.12 2.67
C ASP A 15 -9.88 -1.30 2.13
N LEU A 16 -9.60 -0.82 0.92
CA LEU A 16 -8.24 -0.81 0.38
C LEU A 16 -7.32 0.06 1.24
N LYS A 17 -7.80 1.24 1.69
CA LYS A 17 -7.07 2.11 2.61
C LYS A 17 -6.70 1.39 3.91
N LYS A 18 -7.63 0.66 4.55
CA LYS A 18 -7.36 -0.08 5.80
C LYS A 18 -6.24 -1.11 5.61
N ILE A 19 -6.27 -1.86 4.51
CA ILE A 19 -5.24 -2.86 4.21
C ILE A 19 -3.89 -2.21 3.96
N VAL A 20 -3.87 -1.11 3.18
CA VAL A 20 -2.65 -0.32 2.94
C VAL A 20 -2.06 0.20 4.25
N VAL A 21 -2.86 0.80 5.13
CA VAL A 21 -2.39 1.32 6.42
C VAL A 21 -1.77 0.21 7.26
N ALA A 22 -2.44 -0.93 7.41
CA ALA A 22 -1.94 -2.05 8.21
C ALA A 22 -0.59 -2.59 7.69
N ILE A 23 -0.45 -2.68 6.37
CA ILE A 23 0.78 -3.19 5.73
C ILE A 23 1.89 -2.15 5.81
N THR A 24 1.60 -0.89 5.51
CA THR A 24 2.58 0.21 5.63
C THR A 24 3.12 0.27 7.05
N SER A 25 2.26 0.19 8.07
CA SER A 25 2.73 0.21 9.46
C SER A 25 3.65 -0.96 9.81
N SER A 26 3.37 -2.16 9.27
CA SER A 26 4.19 -3.35 9.50
C SER A 26 5.48 -3.39 8.68
N VAL A 27 5.44 -2.95 7.41
CA VAL A 27 6.57 -3.05 6.47
C VAL A 27 7.57 -1.93 6.69
N TYR A 28 7.11 -0.74 7.09
CA TYR A 28 7.97 0.41 7.33
C TYR A 28 8.30 0.63 8.81
N THR A 29 8.02 -0.35 9.68
CA THR A 29 8.35 -0.25 11.12
C THR A 29 7.81 1.04 11.76
N LEU A 30 6.63 1.49 11.32
CA LEU A 30 5.90 2.61 11.96
C LEU A 30 5.24 2.17 13.27
N ILE A 31 5.41 0.90 13.66
CA ILE A 31 5.05 0.38 14.97
C ILE A 31 6.29 0.53 15.86
N PRO A 32 6.33 1.53 16.74
CA PRO A 32 7.44 1.71 17.66
C PRO A 32 7.44 0.61 18.73
N ARG A 33 8.59 0.46 19.40
CA ARG A 33 8.76 -0.49 20.49
C ARG A 33 7.89 -0.09 21.69
N THR A 34 7.41 -1.10 22.41
CA THR A 34 6.50 -0.98 23.56
C THR A 34 7.12 -0.35 24.81
N ASP A 35 8.43 -0.09 24.81
CA ASP A 35 9.20 0.48 25.92
C ASP A 35 9.34 2.01 25.86
N LEU A 36 8.77 2.67 24.86
CA LEU A 36 8.92 4.11 24.64
C LEU A 36 7.84 4.95 25.29
N SER A 37 8.22 6.15 25.73
CA SER A 37 7.26 7.16 26.19
C SER A 37 6.41 7.69 25.03
N THR A 38 5.25 8.28 25.36
CA THR A 38 4.32 8.83 24.36
C THR A 38 4.98 9.86 23.43
N GLN A 39 5.90 10.68 23.93
CA GLN A 39 6.57 11.71 23.12
C GLN A 39 7.61 11.09 22.17
N GLU A 40 8.36 10.09 22.63
CA GLU A 40 9.32 9.37 21.80
C GLU A 40 8.62 8.56 20.71
N HIS A 41 7.44 8.03 21.02
CA HIS A 41 6.56 7.36 20.07
C HIS A 41 6.14 8.29 18.92
N VAL A 42 5.71 9.52 19.23
CA VAL A 42 5.33 10.51 18.21
C VAL A 42 6.55 10.88 17.34
N ASN A 43 7.68 11.18 17.97
CA ASN A 43 8.90 11.58 17.24
C ASN A 43 9.42 10.46 16.32
N TRP A 44 9.33 9.18 16.73
CA TRP A 44 9.71 8.07 15.87
C TRP A 44 8.76 7.97 14.66
N VAL A 45 7.45 7.97 14.89
CA VAL A 45 6.47 7.87 13.80
C VAL A 45 6.64 9.03 12.81
N GLU A 46 6.87 10.25 13.30
CA GLU A 46 7.14 11.42 12.44
C GLU A 46 8.43 11.27 11.64
N ALA A 47 9.53 10.83 12.26
CA ALA A 47 10.80 10.63 11.56
C ALA A 47 10.71 9.55 10.48
N ALA A 48 10.04 8.44 10.80
CA ALA A 48 9.83 7.35 9.86
C ALA A 48 8.88 7.78 8.72
N ALA A 49 7.81 8.52 9.02
CA ALA A 49 6.93 9.09 7.99
C ALA A 49 7.68 10.08 7.08
N ALA A 50 8.51 10.96 7.65
CA ALA A 50 9.30 11.92 6.89
C ALA A 50 10.28 11.23 5.91
N ASP A 51 10.94 10.14 6.35
CA ASP A 51 11.82 9.37 5.47
C ASP A 51 11.05 8.69 4.33
N LEU A 52 9.85 8.17 4.62
CA LEU A 52 9.00 7.58 3.58
C LEU A 52 8.57 8.60 2.54
N LEU A 53 8.18 9.79 2.99
CA LEU A 53 7.72 10.88 2.14
C LEU A 53 8.86 11.48 1.31
N ASP A 54 10.11 11.45 1.79
CA ASP A 54 11.27 11.92 1.05
C ASP A 54 11.36 11.22 -0.32
N LYS A 55 11.17 12.00 -1.39
CA LYS A 55 11.26 11.56 -2.80
C LYS A 55 10.40 10.34 -3.13
N SER A 56 9.31 10.12 -2.40
CA SER A 56 8.44 8.95 -2.56
C SER A 56 9.20 7.62 -2.43
N LYS A 57 10.12 7.51 -1.46
CA LYS A 57 10.85 6.26 -1.19
C LYS A 57 9.91 5.07 -0.98
N TYR A 58 8.71 5.30 -0.46
CA TYR A 58 7.66 4.27 -0.34
C TYR A 58 7.22 3.63 -1.67
N LEU A 59 7.51 4.27 -2.82
CA LEU A 59 7.24 3.72 -4.16
C LEU A 59 8.47 3.00 -4.75
N ARG A 60 9.63 3.03 -4.11
CA ARG A 60 10.91 2.64 -4.70
C ARG A 60 11.56 1.53 -3.87
N ASP A 61 11.89 0.42 -4.51
CA ASP A 61 12.69 -0.66 -3.87
C ASP A 61 14.18 -0.50 -4.22
N GLY A 62 14.74 0.66 -3.89
CA GLY A 62 16.11 1.01 -4.25
C GLY A 62 16.35 1.08 -5.77
N LYS A 63 17.59 0.74 -6.16
CA LYS A 63 18.03 0.71 -7.56
C LYS A 63 18.34 -0.72 -8.00
N ASP A 64 18.14 -1.02 -9.27
CA ASP A 64 18.57 -2.28 -9.88
C ASP A 64 20.08 -2.31 -10.13
N GLU A 65 20.56 -3.44 -10.62
CA GLU A 65 21.97 -3.68 -10.96
C GLU A 65 22.51 -2.70 -12.02
N LEU A 66 21.61 -2.04 -12.76
CA LEU A 66 21.90 -1.02 -13.77
C LEU A 66 21.78 0.41 -13.23
N GLY A 67 21.57 0.57 -11.92
CA GLY A 67 21.43 1.87 -11.26
C GLY A 67 20.09 2.59 -11.50
N LYS A 68 19.11 1.94 -12.13
CA LYS A 68 17.76 2.48 -12.34
C LYS A 68 16.89 2.22 -11.12
N THR A 69 16.06 3.20 -10.77
CA THR A 69 15.12 3.08 -9.65
C THR A 69 14.08 2.01 -9.94
N LYS A 70 13.92 1.04 -9.02
CA LYS A 70 12.85 0.04 -9.09
C LYS A 70 11.53 0.65 -8.59
N ASN A 71 10.87 1.40 -9.48
CA ASN A 71 9.57 2.00 -9.19
C ASN A 71 8.51 0.90 -9.03
N PHE A 72 7.58 1.09 -8.08
CA PHE A 72 6.51 0.15 -7.72
C PHE A 72 6.96 -1.23 -7.23
N ALA A 73 8.26 -1.40 -6.99
CA ALA A 73 8.80 -2.66 -6.48
C ALA A 73 8.75 -2.76 -4.96
N HIS A 74 8.27 -1.72 -4.27
CA HIS A 74 8.25 -1.72 -2.81
C HIS A 74 7.43 -2.91 -2.28
N PRO A 75 7.99 -3.77 -1.40
CA PRO A 75 7.33 -4.98 -0.93
C PRO A 75 5.94 -4.73 -0.33
N GLY A 76 5.75 -3.58 0.31
CA GLY A 76 4.47 -3.15 0.88
C GLY A 76 3.36 -2.97 -0.17
N LEU A 77 3.66 -2.37 -1.33
CA LEU A 77 2.69 -2.20 -2.41
C LEU A 77 2.27 -3.55 -3.00
N ARG A 78 3.25 -4.43 -3.22
CA ARG A 78 3.01 -5.79 -3.69
C ARG A 78 2.16 -6.57 -2.70
N LYS A 79 2.49 -6.50 -1.41
CA LYS A 79 1.74 -7.17 -0.34
C LYS A 79 0.31 -6.65 -0.21
N ALA A 80 0.11 -5.34 -0.35
CA ALA A 80 -1.22 -4.72 -0.34
C ALA A 80 -2.07 -5.14 -1.54
N ALA A 81 -1.48 -5.16 -2.74
CA ALA A 81 -2.15 -5.64 -3.93
C ALA A 81 -2.54 -7.12 -3.80
N ILE A 82 -1.65 -7.98 -3.28
CA ILE A 82 -1.96 -9.40 -3.04
C ILE A 82 -3.10 -9.52 -2.02
N LEU A 83 -2.98 -8.89 -0.86
CA LEU A 83 -3.99 -8.99 0.18
C LEU A 83 -5.35 -8.48 -0.27
N PHE A 84 -5.39 -7.38 -1.01
CA PHE A 84 -6.66 -6.79 -1.43
C PHE A 84 -7.31 -7.54 -2.62
N PHE A 85 -6.54 -7.87 -3.66
CA PHE A 85 -7.09 -8.43 -4.90
C PHE A 85 -7.19 -9.96 -4.90
N TYR A 86 -6.39 -10.65 -4.08
CA TYR A 86 -6.25 -12.12 -4.12
C TYR A 86 -6.75 -12.82 -2.86
N VAL A 87 -6.61 -12.20 -1.69
CA VAL A 87 -6.89 -12.83 -0.37
C VAL A 87 -8.07 -12.20 0.36
N GLY A 88 -8.37 -10.94 0.12
CA GLY A 88 -9.42 -10.18 0.79
C GLY A 88 -10.76 -10.25 0.07
N SER A 89 -11.81 -9.80 0.76
CA SER A 89 -13.24 -9.94 0.40
C SER A 89 -13.61 -9.58 -1.05
N TYR A 90 -12.83 -8.72 -1.70
CA TYR A 90 -13.06 -8.28 -3.07
C TYR A 90 -12.51 -9.22 -4.15
N HIS A 91 -11.88 -10.36 -3.77
CA HIS A 91 -11.33 -11.45 -4.59
C HIS A 91 -11.70 -11.40 -6.09
N ILE A 92 -11.03 -10.52 -6.84
CA ILE A 92 -11.23 -10.36 -8.28
C ILE A 92 -10.58 -11.53 -9.02
N THR A 93 -9.64 -12.22 -8.39
CA THR A 93 -9.06 -13.48 -8.85
C THR A 93 -10.10 -14.52 -9.27
N HIS A 94 -11.24 -14.62 -8.58
CA HIS A 94 -12.30 -15.55 -8.99
C HIS A 94 -13.03 -15.11 -10.27
N ARG A 95 -13.12 -13.80 -10.51
CA ARG A 95 -13.78 -13.24 -11.70
C ARG A 95 -12.86 -13.17 -12.91
N ARG A 96 -11.54 -13.01 -12.70
CA ARG A 96 -10.51 -12.89 -13.75
C ARG A 96 -9.21 -13.64 -13.38
N PRO A 97 -9.27 -14.98 -13.25
CA PRO A 97 -8.12 -15.79 -12.85
C PRO A 97 -7.01 -15.78 -13.92
N ASP A 98 -7.37 -15.59 -15.19
CA ASP A 98 -6.48 -15.50 -16.34
C ASP A 98 -5.45 -14.37 -16.22
N ILE A 99 -5.86 -13.23 -15.64
CA ILE A 99 -5.04 -12.03 -15.48
C ILE A 99 -4.32 -12.06 -14.13
N PHE A 100 -5.05 -12.36 -13.06
CA PHE A 100 -4.53 -12.19 -11.70
C PHE A 100 -3.66 -13.39 -11.30
N CYS A 101 -3.97 -14.64 -11.65
CA CYS A 101 -3.15 -15.78 -11.20
C CYS A 101 -1.74 -15.87 -11.81
N LYS A 102 -1.40 -15.03 -12.81
CA LYS A 102 -0.06 -15.01 -13.43
C LYS A 102 0.83 -13.89 -12.90
N GLN A 103 0.29 -12.70 -12.69
CA GLN A 103 1.03 -11.53 -12.23
C GLN A 103 0.09 -10.44 -11.73
N ILE A 104 0.59 -9.54 -10.88
CA ILE A 104 -0.17 -8.36 -10.46
C ILE A 104 -0.17 -7.35 -11.61
N PRO A 105 -1.33 -6.95 -12.15
CA PRO A 105 -1.37 -5.95 -13.22
C PRO A 105 -0.79 -4.61 -12.75
N LEU A 106 -0.05 -3.93 -13.63
CA LEU A 106 0.52 -2.60 -13.32
C LEU A 106 -0.55 -1.59 -12.91
N ASN A 107 -1.74 -1.66 -13.49
CA ASN A 107 -2.86 -0.79 -13.11
C ASN A 107 -3.32 -1.03 -11.66
N CYS A 108 -3.27 -2.26 -11.17
CA CYS A 108 -3.57 -2.58 -9.78
C CYS A 108 -2.50 -2.02 -8.84
N LEU A 109 -1.23 -2.13 -9.22
CA LEU A 109 -0.12 -1.52 -8.48
C LEU A 109 -0.23 0.00 -8.46
N ALA A 110 -0.55 0.63 -9.59
CA ALA A 110 -0.78 2.07 -9.69
C ALA A 110 -1.95 2.51 -8.81
N LEU A 111 -3.05 1.75 -8.77
CA LEU A 111 -4.22 2.03 -7.95
C LEU A 111 -3.92 1.92 -6.44
N VAL A 112 -3.15 0.91 -6.03
CA VAL A 112 -2.68 0.81 -4.64
C VAL A 112 -1.72 1.96 -4.33
N ALA A 113 -0.83 2.31 -5.25
CA ALA A 113 0.10 3.42 -5.09
C ALA A 113 -0.62 4.77 -4.98
N THR A 114 -1.69 5.03 -5.73
CA THR A 114 -2.48 6.26 -5.60
C THR A 114 -3.21 6.33 -4.27
N VAL A 115 -3.71 5.22 -3.74
CA VAL A 115 -4.30 5.17 -2.39
C VAL A 115 -3.27 5.52 -1.33
N VAL A 116 -2.06 4.99 -1.44
CA VAL A 116 -0.94 5.30 -0.53
C VAL A 116 -0.55 6.78 -0.65
N SER A 117 -0.49 7.29 -1.87
CA SER A 117 -0.12 8.68 -2.15
C SER A 117 -1.19 9.69 -1.69
N SER A 118 -2.46 9.28 -1.64
CA SER A 118 -3.61 10.11 -1.26
C SER A 118 -3.88 10.13 0.25
N GLN A 119 -3.13 9.37 1.06
CA GLN A 119 -3.22 9.42 2.53
C GLN A 119 -2.39 10.54 3.16
N TYR A 120 -1.65 11.30 2.33
CA TYR A 120 -0.87 12.48 2.67
C TYR A 120 -1.28 13.64 1.77
#